data_AF-A0A1M5XZC7-F1
#
_entry.id   AF-A0A1M5XZC7-F1
#
_cell.length_a   1.000
_cell.length_b   1.000
_cell.length_c   1.000
_cell.angle_alpha   90.00
_cell.angle_beta   90.00
_cell.angle_gamma   90.00
#
_symmetry.space_group_name_H-M   'P 1'
#
loop_
_entity.id
_entity.type
_entity.pdbx_description
1 polymer ?
#
loop_
_entity_poly.entity_id
_entity_poly.type
_entity_poly.pdbx_seq_one_letter_code
_entity_poly.pdbx_strand_id
1 'polypeptide(L)'
;MIQVMKRRFLVSTMVLVLGIFSMMWCDVEDQVFAASGSFSFQTDGSEDDSTAGTGTISPPTSDLSNNISAFGDSVTEGRGGFLPYSAYLQEIIGGCANVVNSGLGGEQTSGGVNRISNVLTNVRPSQILIMEGANDAFWGVSPSTVKFNLGVMIDKARSIGSVAVISTITPNTQNNGIGATIASSYNPSIRALAAEKGVVLVDSYAQVAADWPALNYDGIHPNEAGAIRLAQGFSAAVSCKGGSSGGGGGGGGGGCFIATAAYGSAFGPQVSLLRAFRDHYLLTNAPGRWFVQQYYRYSPKYAEFIAENRVLKAIVRALLYPLVVFAYILVEMDRLQQLIVLLSAVGGGLICFRRLYARHPASRY
;
A
#
# COMPACT_ATOMS: atom_id res chain seq x y z
N MET A 1 -36.29 -28.80 2.57
CA MET A 1 -35.53 -29.31 3.75
C MET A 1 -34.02 -29.06 3.69
N ILE A 2 -33.41 -28.90 2.51
CA ILE A 2 -31.95 -28.67 2.35
C ILE A 2 -31.51 -27.19 2.54
N GLN A 3 -32.45 -26.23 2.48
CA GLN A 3 -32.16 -24.79 2.68
C GLN A 3 -32.17 -24.31 4.14
N VAL A 4 -32.67 -25.13 5.09
CA VAL A 4 -32.68 -24.79 6.53
C VAL A 4 -31.41 -25.30 7.24
N MET A 5 -30.74 -26.31 6.67
CA MET A 5 -29.49 -26.86 7.25
C MET A 5 -28.25 -26.00 6.96
N LYS A 6 -28.23 -25.21 5.89
CA LYS A 6 -27.09 -24.30 5.58
C LYS A 6 -27.04 -23.04 6.46
N ARG A 7 -28.16 -22.59 7.03
CA ARG A 7 -28.19 -21.47 7.99
C ARG A 7 -27.69 -21.81 9.39
N ARG A 8 -27.72 -23.10 9.78
CA ARG A 8 -27.26 -23.55 11.10
C ARG A 8 -25.75 -23.77 11.17
N PHE A 9 -25.09 -24.02 10.05
CA PHE A 9 -23.64 -24.23 10.03
C PHE A 9 -22.86 -22.92 10.16
N LEU A 10 -23.32 -21.83 9.52
CA LEU A 10 -22.66 -20.51 9.60
C LEU A 10 -22.84 -19.81 10.96
N VAL A 11 -23.97 -20.02 11.63
CA VAL A 11 -24.21 -19.45 12.97
C VAL A 11 -23.43 -20.23 14.05
N SER A 12 -23.21 -21.53 13.86
CA SER A 12 -22.45 -22.35 14.81
C SER A 12 -20.93 -22.08 14.77
N THR A 13 -20.38 -21.61 13.64
CA THR A 13 -18.96 -21.22 13.57
C THR A 13 -18.70 -19.83 14.16
N MET A 14 -19.68 -18.90 14.11
CA MET A 14 -19.60 -17.61 14.81
C MET A 14 -19.64 -17.75 16.34
N VAL A 15 -20.39 -18.72 16.87
CA VAL A 15 -20.44 -18.98 18.32
C VAL A 15 -19.14 -19.61 18.83
N LEU A 16 -18.41 -20.33 17.98
CA LEU A 16 -17.10 -20.91 18.31
C LEU A 16 -16.00 -19.84 18.42
N VAL A 17 -16.08 -18.77 17.63
CA VAL A 17 -15.17 -17.60 17.72
C VAL A 17 -15.44 -16.76 18.97
N LEU A 18 -16.70 -16.68 19.43
CA LEU A 18 -17.05 -16.05 20.71
C LEU A 18 -16.70 -16.92 21.92
N GLY A 19 -16.76 -18.26 21.80
CA GLY A 19 -16.43 -19.21 22.87
C GLY A 19 -14.94 -19.25 23.22
N ILE A 20 -14.05 -19.07 22.24
CA ILE A 20 -12.59 -18.95 22.48
C ILE A 20 -12.26 -17.65 23.23
N PHE A 21 -13.09 -16.61 23.10
CA PHE A 21 -12.90 -15.33 23.78
C PHE A 21 -13.23 -15.37 25.28
N SER A 22 -14.19 -16.22 25.70
CA SER A 22 -14.56 -16.34 27.12
C SER A 22 -13.52 -17.08 27.96
N MET A 23 -12.60 -17.84 27.35
CA MET A 23 -11.55 -18.59 28.05
C MET A 23 -10.26 -17.79 28.25
N MET A 24 -10.01 -16.77 27.43
CA MET A 24 -8.78 -15.98 27.48
C MET A 24 -8.91 -14.70 28.32
N TRP A 25 -10.13 -14.39 28.79
CA TRP A 25 -10.45 -13.22 29.62
C TRP A 25 -10.56 -13.54 31.12
N CYS A 26 -10.26 -14.77 31.55
CA CYS A 26 -10.40 -15.18 32.95
C CYS A 26 -9.18 -14.87 33.84
N ASP A 27 -8.10 -14.28 33.30
CA ASP A 27 -6.83 -14.06 34.02
C ASP A 27 -6.25 -12.63 33.88
N VAL A 28 -7.07 -11.62 33.55
CA VAL A 28 -6.62 -10.22 33.49
C VAL A 28 -7.55 -9.29 34.25
N GLU A 29 -7.68 -9.53 35.55
CA GLU A 29 -8.13 -8.52 36.51
C GLU A 29 -7.05 -8.40 37.57
N ASP A 30 -6.02 -7.55 37.36
CA ASP A 30 -5.27 -6.92 38.46
C ASP A 30 -4.18 -5.91 38.07
N GLN A 31 -4.26 -5.14 36.97
CA GLN A 31 -3.28 -4.06 36.73
C GLN A 31 -3.87 -2.81 36.06
N VAL A 32 -4.98 -2.28 36.61
CA VAL A 32 -5.47 -0.93 36.26
C VAL A 32 -5.75 -0.14 37.54
N PHE A 33 -4.70 0.28 38.25
CA PHE A 33 -4.75 1.40 39.19
C PHE A 33 -3.31 1.83 39.54
N ALA A 34 -2.78 2.83 38.83
CA ALA A 34 -1.80 3.79 39.35
C ALA A 34 -1.32 4.72 38.22
N ALA A 35 -1.77 5.97 38.26
CA ALA A 35 -1.01 7.20 37.91
C ALA A 35 -1.98 8.31 37.45
N SER A 36 -2.80 8.79 38.38
CA SER A 36 -3.30 10.17 38.32
C SER A 36 -2.19 11.08 38.84
N GLY A 37 -1.51 11.79 37.93
CA GLY A 37 -0.54 12.82 38.23
C GLY A 37 -0.92 14.11 37.52
N SER A 38 -1.46 15.05 38.30
CA SER A 38 -1.81 16.43 37.96
C SER A 38 -0.61 17.28 37.53
N PHE A 39 -0.72 18.09 36.46
CA PHE A 39 -0.14 19.44 36.45
C PHE A 39 -0.67 20.34 35.30
N SER A 40 -1.31 21.43 35.73
CA SER A 40 -1.31 22.83 35.25
C SER A 40 -1.47 23.22 33.78
N PHE A 41 -2.62 23.85 33.55
CA PHE A 41 -2.97 24.77 32.47
C PHE A 41 -2.23 26.11 32.66
N GLN A 42 -1.61 26.63 31.60
CA GLN A 42 -1.15 28.00 31.54
C GLN A 42 -1.47 28.59 30.17
N THR A 43 -2.44 29.51 30.17
CA THR A 43 -2.71 30.46 29.10
C THR A 43 -1.73 31.61 29.22
N ASP A 44 -1.17 32.05 28.09
CA ASP A 44 -0.96 33.47 27.88
C ASP A 44 -1.13 33.81 26.40
N GLY A 45 -1.71 34.99 26.16
CA GLY A 45 -2.04 35.52 24.85
C GLY A 45 -1.05 36.58 24.37
N SER A 46 -1.47 37.32 23.33
CA SER A 46 -0.84 38.50 22.69
C SER A 46 0.44 38.20 21.88
N GLU A 47 0.74 38.81 20.73
CA GLU A 47 0.15 39.91 19.95
C GLU A 47 0.78 39.88 18.54
N ASP A 48 0.14 40.61 17.63
CA ASP A 48 0.45 40.86 16.22
C ASP A 48 1.66 41.80 16.09
N ASP A 49 2.56 41.61 15.12
CA ASP A 49 3.35 42.73 14.57
C ASP A 49 3.74 42.51 13.11
N SER A 50 3.13 43.35 12.28
CA SER A 50 3.40 43.58 10.88
C SER A 50 4.57 44.55 10.71
N THR A 51 5.67 44.12 10.11
CA THR A 51 6.64 45.05 9.50
C THR A 51 6.96 44.66 8.07
N ALA A 52 6.54 45.54 7.17
CA ALA A 52 6.89 45.56 5.75
C ALA A 52 8.40 45.77 5.58
N GLY A 53 9.06 44.79 4.96
CA GLY A 53 10.45 44.87 4.52
C GLY A 53 10.54 44.83 3.00
N THR A 54 11.02 45.92 2.41
CA THR A 54 11.39 46.05 1.00
C THR A 54 12.42 44.99 0.60
N GLY A 55 11.95 43.92 -0.04
CA GLY A 55 12.76 42.83 -0.59
C GLY A 55 12.93 42.96 -2.09
N THR A 56 14.18 43.02 -2.53
CA THR A 56 14.66 42.93 -3.92
C THR A 56 13.92 41.87 -4.73
N ILE A 57 13.46 42.23 -5.94
CA ILE A 57 12.86 41.29 -6.90
C ILE A 57 13.96 40.34 -7.38
N SER A 58 14.07 39.18 -6.74
CA SER A 58 14.74 38.01 -7.32
C SER A 58 13.97 37.55 -8.57
N PRO A 59 14.65 37.03 -9.60
CA PRO A 59 13.96 36.42 -10.74
C PRO A 59 13.01 35.34 -10.22
N PRO A 60 11.87 35.07 -10.89
CA PRO A 60 10.88 34.12 -10.39
C PRO A 60 11.57 32.79 -10.16
N THR A 61 11.72 32.42 -8.88
CA THR A 61 12.01 31.03 -8.52
C THR A 61 10.94 30.22 -9.22
N SER A 62 11.33 29.37 -10.16
CA SER A 62 10.43 28.49 -10.89
C SER A 62 9.52 27.80 -9.86
N ASP A 63 8.27 28.24 -9.78
CA ASP A 63 7.28 27.72 -8.85
C ASP A 63 6.90 26.32 -9.37
N LEU A 64 7.78 25.35 -9.18
CA LEU A 64 7.42 23.95 -9.30
C LEU A 64 6.58 23.63 -8.08
N SER A 65 5.40 23.09 -8.33
CA SER A 65 4.53 22.64 -7.28
C SER A 65 5.22 21.57 -6.42
N ASN A 66 4.73 21.34 -5.20
CA ASN A 66 5.14 20.20 -4.38
C ASN A 66 4.55 18.87 -4.92
N ASN A 67 4.62 18.69 -6.24
CA ASN A 67 4.20 17.49 -6.96
C ASN A 67 5.43 16.67 -7.37
N ILE A 68 5.22 15.36 -7.41
CA ILE A 68 6.09 14.38 -8.05
C ILE A 68 5.28 13.74 -9.18
N SER A 69 5.79 13.71 -10.39
CA SER A 69 5.11 13.02 -11.50
C SER A 69 5.67 11.61 -11.68
N ALA A 70 4.86 10.58 -11.48
CA ALA A 70 5.17 9.22 -11.91
C ALA A 70 4.81 9.09 -13.41
N PHE A 71 5.80 9.11 -14.29
CA PHE A 71 5.64 9.14 -15.74
C PHE A 71 6.09 7.82 -16.37
N GLY A 72 5.25 7.25 -17.23
CA GLY A 72 5.57 6.00 -17.91
C GLY A 72 4.39 5.38 -18.62
N ASP A 73 4.46 4.07 -18.81
CA ASP A 73 3.48 3.29 -19.57
C ASP A 73 2.41 2.61 -18.67
N SER A 74 1.89 1.45 -19.10
CA SER A 74 0.87 0.66 -18.38
C SER A 74 1.33 0.16 -17.01
N VAL A 75 2.64 0.00 -16.78
CA VAL A 75 3.17 -0.35 -15.46
C VAL A 75 3.00 0.83 -14.49
N THR A 76 3.17 2.05 -14.99
CA THR A 76 2.96 3.28 -14.21
C THR A 76 1.48 3.61 -14.05
N GLU A 77 0.67 3.39 -15.10
CA GLU A 77 -0.79 3.56 -15.06
C GLU A 77 -1.46 2.70 -13.98
N GLY A 78 -0.93 1.49 -13.73
CA GLY A 78 -1.53 0.52 -12.81
C GLY A 78 -2.56 -0.39 -13.50
N ARG A 79 -2.25 -0.83 -14.72
CA ARG A 79 -3.13 -1.73 -15.48
C ARG A 79 -3.44 -3.02 -14.69
N GLY A 80 -4.66 -3.52 -14.84
CA GLY A 80 -5.11 -4.77 -14.18
C GLY A 80 -6.06 -4.58 -13.00
N GLY A 81 -6.43 -3.34 -12.66
CA GLY A 81 -7.39 -3.06 -11.58
C GLY A 81 -6.78 -3.05 -10.18
N PHE A 82 -5.45 -3.16 -10.09
CA PHE A 82 -4.69 -2.93 -8.87
C PHE A 82 -4.38 -1.43 -8.72
N LEU A 83 -4.07 -1.00 -7.50
CA LEU A 83 -3.55 0.36 -7.30
C LEU A 83 -2.16 0.49 -7.95
N PRO A 84 -1.86 1.60 -8.65
CA PRO A 84 -0.56 1.84 -9.25
C PRO A 84 0.53 2.04 -8.17
N TYR A 85 1.79 1.79 -8.52
CA TYR A 85 2.91 2.04 -7.59
C TYR A 85 2.96 3.50 -7.12
N SER A 86 2.49 4.44 -7.93
CA SER A 86 2.42 5.86 -7.58
C SER A 86 1.49 6.13 -6.39
N ALA A 87 0.40 5.38 -6.24
CA ALA A 87 -0.48 5.47 -5.08
C ALA A 87 0.20 4.92 -3.81
N TYR A 88 0.93 3.82 -3.93
CA TYR A 88 1.73 3.29 -2.81
C TYR A 88 2.90 4.23 -2.46
N LEU A 89 3.51 4.85 -3.46
CA LEU A 89 4.58 5.83 -3.24
C LEU A 89 4.06 7.05 -2.49
N GLN A 90 2.88 7.58 -2.87
CA GLN A 90 2.21 8.66 -2.15
C GLN A 90 2.07 8.38 -0.66
N GLU A 91 1.70 7.14 -0.33
CA GLU A 91 1.55 6.69 1.05
C GLU A 91 2.90 6.57 1.76
N ILE A 92 3.90 5.94 1.12
CA ILE A 92 5.23 5.73 1.70
C ILE A 92 5.92 7.06 2.04
N ILE A 93 5.80 8.07 1.18
CA ILE A 93 6.44 9.38 1.42
C ILE A 93 5.65 10.27 2.39
N GLY A 94 4.50 9.81 2.90
CA GLY A 94 3.84 10.39 4.08
C GLY A 94 3.45 11.87 3.96
N GLY A 95 3.09 12.35 2.77
CA GLY A 95 2.71 13.76 2.55
C GLY A 95 3.88 14.70 2.21
N CYS A 96 5.08 14.17 2.03
CA CYS A 96 6.25 14.90 1.54
C CYS A 96 5.99 15.68 0.24
N ALA A 97 5.24 15.09 -0.68
CA ALA A 97 4.81 15.69 -1.93
C ALA A 97 3.53 14.98 -2.41
N ASN A 98 2.81 15.60 -3.35
CA ASN A 98 1.67 15.00 -4.04
C ASN A 98 2.16 14.22 -5.26
N VAL A 99 1.97 12.90 -5.28
CA VAL A 99 2.39 12.02 -6.36
C VAL A 99 1.27 11.95 -7.40
N VAL A 100 1.54 12.50 -8.58
CA VAL A 100 0.62 12.49 -9.71
C VAL A 100 0.97 11.34 -10.64
N ASN A 101 0.00 10.44 -10.86
CA ASN A 101 0.14 9.38 -11.86
C ASN A 101 -0.02 9.95 -13.27
N SER A 102 1.06 9.92 -14.04
CA SER A 102 1.13 10.31 -15.45
C SER A 102 1.45 9.11 -16.36
N GLY A 103 1.03 7.91 -15.95
CA GLY A 103 1.12 6.68 -16.73
C GLY A 103 0.12 6.66 -17.89
N LEU A 104 0.54 6.13 -19.04
CA LEU A 104 -0.31 5.94 -20.22
C LEU A 104 -0.13 4.53 -20.80
N GLY A 105 -1.16 3.69 -20.70
CA GLY A 105 -1.08 2.31 -21.16
C GLY A 105 -0.65 2.15 -22.63
N GLY A 106 0.32 1.26 -22.87
CA GLY A 106 0.82 0.93 -24.22
C GLY A 106 1.78 1.96 -24.84
N GLU A 107 2.15 3.02 -24.12
CA GLU A 107 3.05 4.05 -24.62
C GLU A 107 4.48 3.52 -24.86
N GLN A 108 5.06 3.87 -26.01
CA GLN A 108 6.49 3.72 -26.30
C GLN A 108 7.22 5.04 -26.03
N THR A 109 8.53 5.00 -25.81
CA THR A 109 9.34 6.18 -25.47
C THR A 109 9.24 7.35 -26.47
N SER A 110 8.91 7.09 -27.73
CA SER A 110 8.62 8.13 -28.73
C SER A 110 7.34 8.91 -28.41
N GLY A 111 6.31 8.23 -27.90
CA GLY A 111 5.10 8.83 -27.35
C GLY A 111 5.40 9.64 -26.09
N GLY A 112 6.20 9.07 -25.17
CA GLY A 112 6.64 9.77 -23.97
C GLY A 112 7.34 11.10 -24.27
N VAL A 113 8.27 11.12 -25.25
CA VAL A 113 8.93 12.35 -25.71
C VAL A 113 7.93 13.40 -26.21
N ASN A 114 6.86 12.99 -26.90
CA ASN A 114 5.83 13.90 -27.40
C ASN A 114 4.92 14.41 -26.26
N ARG A 115 4.62 13.58 -25.27
CA ARG A 115 3.66 13.87 -24.19
C ARG A 115 4.28 14.61 -23.01
N ILE A 116 5.56 14.41 -22.73
CA ILE A 116 6.20 14.89 -21.49
C ILE A 116 6.10 16.41 -21.31
N SER A 117 6.20 17.21 -22.37
CA SER A 117 6.09 18.67 -22.27
C SER A 117 4.74 19.12 -21.71
N ASN A 118 3.65 18.43 -22.07
CA ASN A 118 2.31 18.71 -21.53
C ASN A 118 2.21 18.30 -20.06
N VAL A 119 2.81 17.15 -19.67
CA VAL A 119 2.86 16.73 -18.26
C VAL A 119 3.65 17.72 -17.42
N LEU A 120 4.82 18.14 -17.87
CA LEU A 120 5.67 19.12 -17.18
C LEU A 120 4.95 20.47 -17.02
N THR A 121 4.19 20.90 -18.03
CA THR A 121 3.39 22.14 -17.98
C THR A 121 2.22 22.05 -16.99
N ASN A 122 1.48 20.93 -17.02
CA ASN A 122 0.25 20.80 -16.24
C ASN A 122 0.51 20.39 -14.79
N VAL A 123 1.43 19.44 -14.58
CA VAL A 123 1.76 18.93 -13.24
C VAL A 123 2.75 19.83 -12.52
N ARG A 124 3.61 20.56 -13.26
CA ARG A 124 4.73 21.36 -12.72
C ARG A 124 5.52 20.60 -11.63
N PRO A 125 6.00 19.38 -11.91
CA PRO A 125 6.58 18.54 -10.88
C PRO A 125 7.95 19.07 -10.44
N SER A 126 8.22 19.04 -9.14
CA SER A 126 9.57 19.23 -8.60
C SER A 126 10.50 18.06 -8.96
N GLN A 127 9.93 16.87 -9.10
CA GLN A 127 10.61 15.63 -9.49
C GLN A 127 9.74 14.82 -10.44
N ILE A 128 10.36 14.24 -11.47
CA ILE A 128 9.68 13.31 -12.40
C ILE A 128 10.38 11.95 -12.37
N LEU A 129 9.58 10.91 -12.17
CA LEU A 129 10.01 9.52 -12.10
C LEU A 129 9.65 8.87 -13.44
N ILE A 130 10.64 8.56 -14.27
CA ILE A 130 10.44 8.06 -15.64
C ILE A 130 10.69 6.55 -15.67
N MET A 131 9.65 5.77 -15.94
CA MET A 131 9.75 4.33 -16.19
C MET A 131 9.03 3.99 -17.50
N GLU A 132 9.79 3.91 -18.58
CA GLU A 132 9.28 3.73 -19.93
C GLU A 132 10.27 2.94 -20.78
N GLY A 133 9.78 2.33 -21.87
CA GLY A 133 10.57 1.47 -22.75
C GLY A 133 10.19 0.00 -22.73
N ALA A 134 9.23 -0.42 -21.89
CA ALA A 134 8.75 -1.80 -21.88
C ALA A 134 8.03 -2.14 -23.20
N ASN A 135 7.21 -1.22 -23.71
CA ASN A 135 6.55 -1.39 -25.00
C ASN A 135 7.52 -1.32 -26.18
N ASP A 136 8.53 -0.47 -26.13
CA ASP A 136 9.63 -0.43 -27.12
C ASP A 136 10.30 -1.81 -27.21
N ALA A 137 10.63 -2.39 -26.06
CA ALA A 137 11.24 -3.71 -25.99
C ALA A 137 10.30 -4.83 -26.46
N PHE A 138 9.00 -4.70 -26.20
CA PHE A 138 7.99 -5.62 -26.72
C PHE A 138 7.87 -5.54 -28.24
N TRP A 139 7.91 -4.35 -28.82
CA TRP A 139 7.77 -4.14 -30.28
C TRP A 139 9.10 -4.15 -31.05
N GLY A 140 10.23 -4.39 -30.39
CA GLY A 140 11.55 -4.52 -31.02
C GLY A 140 12.21 -3.20 -31.43
N VAL A 141 11.83 -2.08 -30.82
CA VAL A 141 12.49 -0.78 -31.00
C VAL A 141 13.88 -0.83 -30.35
N SER A 142 14.93 -0.35 -31.03
CA SER A 142 16.30 -0.55 -30.56
C SER A 142 16.58 0.05 -29.17
N PRO A 143 17.42 -0.58 -28.33
CA PRO A 143 17.85 -0.02 -27.04
C PRO A 143 18.50 1.37 -27.16
N SER A 144 19.19 1.64 -28.28
CA SER A 144 19.76 2.96 -28.57
C SER A 144 18.69 4.03 -28.77
N THR A 145 17.58 3.69 -29.42
CA THR A 145 16.43 4.59 -29.61
C THR A 145 15.76 4.88 -28.25
N VAL A 146 15.53 3.84 -27.44
CA VAL A 146 15.01 3.98 -26.08
C VAL A 146 15.92 4.89 -25.24
N LYS A 147 17.23 4.64 -25.25
CA LYS A 147 18.22 5.47 -24.55
C LYS A 147 18.17 6.94 -25.01
N PHE A 148 18.12 7.18 -26.33
CA PHE A 148 18.02 8.53 -26.88
C PHE A 148 16.74 9.24 -26.41
N ASN A 149 15.58 8.59 -26.52
CA ASN A 149 14.29 9.16 -26.14
C ASN A 149 14.22 9.46 -24.63
N LEU A 150 14.68 8.55 -23.77
CA LEU A 150 14.81 8.79 -22.33
C LEU A 150 15.75 9.98 -22.04
N GLY A 151 16.85 10.10 -22.80
CA GLY A 151 17.74 11.26 -22.72
C GLY A 151 17.02 12.59 -23.01
N VAL A 152 16.22 12.63 -24.07
CA VAL A 152 15.39 13.80 -24.42
C VAL A 152 14.39 14.14 -23.32
N MET A 153 13.75 13.14 -22.71
CA MET A 153 12.81 13.34 -21.61
C MET A 153 13.49 13.91 -20.36
N ILE A 154 14.68 13.40 -20.00
CA ILE A 154 15.51 13.94 -18.91
C ILE A 154 15.84 15.41 -19.18
N ASP A 155 16.27 15.74 -20.39
CA ASP A 155 16.68 17.11 -20.75
C ASP A 155 15.48 18.08 -20.69
N LYS A 156 14.29 17.65 -21.13
CA LYS A 156 13.05 18.43 -21.01
C LYS A 156 12.62 18.65 -19.56
N ALA A 157 12.79 17.66 -18.68
CA ALA A 157 12.49 17.83 -17.26
C ALA A 157 13.45 18.84 -16.61
N ARG A 158 14.75 18.70 -16.91
CA ARG A 158 15.79 19.59 -16.38
C ARG A 158 15.63 21.04 -16.85
N SER A 159 15.16 21.27 -18.08
CA SER A 159 14.99 22.63 -18.62
C SER A 159 13.98 23.47 -17.84
N ILE A 160 13.05 22.85 -17.11
CA ILE A 160 12.11 23.53 -16.22
C ILE A 160 12.52 23.49 -14.74
N GLY A 161 13.71 22.96 -14.43
CA GLY A 161 14.21 22.80 -13.06
C GLY A 161 13.73 21.56 -12.33
N SER A 162 12.97 20.65 -12.99
CA SER A 162 12.54 19.38 -12.38
C SER A 162 13.72 18.42 -12.26
N VAL A 163 13.84 17.75 -11.12
CA VAL A 163 14.80 16.65 -10.95
C VAL A 163 14.26 15.42 -11.66
N ALA A 164 15.03 14.86 -12.59
CA ALA A 164 14.69 13.62 -13.26
C ALA A 164 15.27 12.41 -12.51
N VAL A 165 14.42 11.42 -12.24
CA VAL A 165 14.79 10.08 -11.79
C VAL A 165 14.35 9.11 -12.88
N ILE A 166 15.20 8.17 -13.29
CA ILE A 166 14.82 7.16 -14.28
C ILE A 166 14.85 5.76 -13.68
N SER A 167 14.12 4.84 -14.30
CA SER A 167 14.02 3.45 -13.85
C SER A 167 14.37 2.46 -14.95
N THR A 168 14.94 1.32 -14.56
CA THR A 168 14.94 0.13 -15.43
C THR A 168 13.50 -0.35 -15.67
N ILE A 169 13.27 -1.04 -16.79
CA ILE A 169 11.97 -1.64 -17.12
C ILE A 169 11.82 -2.99 -16.42
N THR A 170 10.60 -3.35 -16.01
CA THR A 170 10.28 -4.59 -15.30
C THR A 170 10.39 -5.81 -16.21
N PRO A 171 10.46 -7.04 -15.65
CA PRO A 171 10.51 -8.25 -16.45
C PRO A 171 9.25 -8.44 -17.32
N ASN A 172 9.42 -9.12 -18.45
CA ASN A 172 8.33 -9.67 -19.25
C ASN A 172 8.57 -11.17 -19.41
N THR A 173 7.64 -11.97 -18.90
CA THR A 173 7.67 -13.43 -18.94
C THR A 173 6.51 -14.02 -19.74
N GLN A 174 5.84 -13.22 -20.58
CA GLN A 174 4.83 -13.75 -21.50
C GLN A 174 5.47 -14.70 -22.51
N ASN A 175 4.94 -15.91 -22.61
CA ASN A 175 5.38 -16.92 -23.55
C ASN A 175 4.54 -16.87 -24.83
N ASN A 176 4.59 -15.75 -25.54
CA ASN A 176 3.82 -15.49 -26.77
C ASN A 176 4.71 -15.32 -28.02
N GLY A 177 5.99 -15.70 -27.94
CA GLY A 177 6.94 -15.62 -29.06
C GLY A 177 7.45 -14.20 -29.38
N ILE A 178 6.98 -13.17 -28.66
CA ILE A 178 7.39 -11.77 -28.81
C ILE A 178 7.92 -11.29 -27.44
N GLY A 179 9.24 -11.15 -27.31
CA GLY A 179 9.85 -10.46 -26.16
C GLY A 179 10.29 -11.33 -24.96
N ALA A 180 10.65 -12.60 -25.17
CA ALA A 180 10.97 -13.57 -24.10
C ALA A 180 12.17 -13.22 -23.18
N THR A 181 12.86 -12.09 -23.36
CA THR A 181 13.72 -11.50 -22.31
C THR A 181 14.06 -10.05 -22.67
N ILE A 182 13.18 -9.12 -22.28
CA ILE A 182 13.39 -7.67 -22.39
C ILE A 182 14.73 -7.21 -21.75
N ALA A 183 15.33 -8.01 -20.86
CA ALA A 183 16.36 -7.59 -19.92
C ALA A 183 17.81 -7.56 -20.41
N SER A 184 18.19 -8.17 -21.54
CA SER A 184 19.63 -8.35 -21.84
C SER A 184 20.32 -7.10 -22.41
N SER A 185 19.62 -6.24 -23.16
CA SER A 185 20.22 -5.07 -23.82
C SER A 185 19.61 -3.71 -23.44
N TYR A 186 18.34 -3.68 -23.00
CA TYR A 186 17.64 -2.44 -22.64
C TYR A 186 18.08 -1.90 -21.28
N ASN A 187 17.94 -2.70 -20.23
CA ASN A 187 18.27 -2.27 -18.87
C ASN A 187 19.73 -1.82 -18.72
N PRO A 188 20.75 -2.51 -19.28
CA PRO A 188 22.11 -1.97 -19.31
C PRO A 188 22.22 -0.60 -20.00
N SER A 189 21.49 -0.37 -21.08
CA SER A 189 21.47 0.93 -21.79
C SER A 189 20.85 2.04 -20.94
N ILE A 190 19.78 1.75 -20.19
CA ILE A 190 19.14 2.68 -19.25
C ILE A 190 20.10 3.02 -18.09
N ARG A 191 20.77 2.01 -17.52
CA ARG A 191 21.78 2.23 -16.47
C ARG A 191 22.92 3.12 -16.97
N ALA A 192 23.41 2.87 -18.18
CA ALA A 192 24.45 3.69 -18.80
C ALA A 192 23.98 5.13 -19.04
N LEU A 193 22.72 5.34 -19.44
CA LEU A 193 22.14 6.68 -19.58
C LEU A 193 22.09 7.43 -18.24
N ALA A 194 21.68 6.75 -17.16
CA ALA A 194 21.62 7.37 -15.85
C ALA A 194 22.99 7.90 -15.42
N ALA A 195 24.04 7.08 -15.61
CA ALA A 195 25.42 7.46 -15.34
C ALA A 195 25.90 8.61 -16.24
N GLU A 196 25.61 8.55 -17.55
CA GLU A 196 25.97 9.58 -18.53
C GLU A 196 25.34 10.94 -18.22
N LYS A 197 24.03 10.95 -17.88
CA LYS A 197 23.29 12.17 -17.56
C LYS A 197 23.51 12.63 -16.12
N GLY A 198 24.08 11.80 -15.24
CA GLY A 198 24.18 12.09 -13.81
C GLY A 198 22.81 12.24 -13.15
N VAL A 199 21.86 11.35 -13.47
CA VAL A 199 20.53 11.29 -12.83
C VAL A 199 20.44 10.09 -11.90
N VAL A 200 19.53 10.16 -10.93
CA VAL A 200 19.26 9.02 -10.04
C VAL A 200 18.61 7.90 -10.83
N LEU A 201 19.08 6.67 -10.62
CA LEU A 201 18.51 5.45 -11.18
C LEU A 201 17.80 4.66 -10.08
N VAL A 202 16.56 4.24 -10.37
CA VAL A 202 15.86 3.20 -9.59
C VAL A 202 15.90 1.90 -10.38
N ASP A 203 16.56 0.87 -9.85
CA ASP A 203 16.62 -0.43 -10.54
C ASP A 203 15.39 -1.30 -10.24
N SER A 204 14.25 -0.91 -10.78
CA SER A 204 12.97 -1.63 -10.63
C SER A 204 13.05 -3.09 -11.09
N TYR A 205 13.81 -3.39 -12.16
CA TYR A 205 14.05 -4.76 -12.59
C TYR A 205 14.68 -5.59 -11.47
N ALA A 206 15.80 -5.11 -10.89
CA ALA A 206 16.48 -5.83 -9.83
C ALA A 206 15.62 -6.04 -8.58
N GLN A 207 14.69 -5.12 -8.31
CA GLN A 207 13.79 -5.21 -7.14
C GLN A 207 12.75 -6.31 -7.24
N VAL A 208 12.30 -6.63 -8.46
CA VAL A 208 11.16 -7.52 -8.69
C VAL A 208 11.52 -8.81 -9.43
N ALA A 209 12.68 -8.88 -10.10
CA ALA A 209 13.01 -9.99 -10.99
C ALA A 209 13.09 -11.36 -10.30
N ALA A 210 13.60 -11.41 -9.07
CA ALA A 210 13.76 -12.67 -8.33
C ALA A 210 12.41 -13.34 -8.01
N ASP A 211 11.40 -12.52 -7.70
CA ASP A 211 10.08 -12.97 -7.25
C ASP A 211 9.00 -12.70 -8.32
N TRP A 212 9.42 -12.40 -9.55
CA TRP A 212 8.51 -11.89 -10.58
C TRP A 212 7.25 -12.74 -10.77
N PRO A 213 7.30 -14.09 -10.81
CA PRO A 213 6.09 -14.91 -10.94
C PRO A 213 5.01 -14.65 -9.87
N ALA A 214 5.41 -14.22 -8.66
CA ALA A 214 4.49 -13.87 -7.58
C ALA A 214 4.14 -12.37 -7.52
N LEU A 215 4.89 -11.52 -8.22
CA LEU A 215 4.74 -10.06 -8.21
C LEU A 215 3.99 -9.50 -9.43
N ASN A 216 3.60 -10.35 -10.39
CA ASN A 216 2.83 -9.97 -11.57
C ASN A 216 1.51 -10.77 -11.66
N TYR A 217 0.61 -10.37 -12.56
CA TYR A 217 -0.64 -11.11 -12.81
C TYR A 217 -0.77 -11.65 -14.25
N ASP A 218 0.00 -11.15 -15.21
CA ASP A 218 -0.09 -11.54 -16.64
C ASP A 218 1.27 -11.72 -17.33
N GLY A 219 2.34 -11.79 -16.56
CA GLY A 219 3.72 -11.87 -17.02
C GLY A 219 4.40 -10.53 -17.27
N ILE A 220 3.66 -9.40 -17.30
CA ILE A 220 4.18 -8.05 -17.61
C ILE A 220 3.81 -7.03 -16.53
N HIS A 221 2.58 -7.05 -16.08
CA HIS A 221 2.04 -6.01 -15.21
C HIS A 221 2.12 -6.44 -13.73
N PRO A 222 2.65 -5.57 -12.85
CA PRO A 222 2.68 -5.85 -11.43
C PRO A 222 1.28 -6.09 -10.87
N ASN A 223 1.16 -7.05 -9.96
CA ASN A 223 0.03 -7.11 -9.05
C ASN A 223 0.26 -6.14 -7.89
N GLU A 224 -0.59 -6.17 -6.87
CA GLU A 224 -0.46 -5.33 -5.67
C GLU A 224 0.91 -5.45 -4.99
N ALA A 225 1.41 -6.66 -4.77
CA ALA A 225 2.70 -6.88 -4.12
C ALA A 225 3.86 -6.32 -4.97
N GLY A 226 3.79 -6.51 -6.30
CA GLY A 226 4.77 -5.93 -7.22
C GLY A 226 4.74 -4.40 -7.23
N ALA A 227 3.55 -3.79 -7.24
CA ALA A 227 3.40 -2.34 -7.19
C ALA A 227 3.95 -1.74 -5.89
N ILE A 228 3.75 -2.41 -4.75
CA ILE A 228 4.37 -2.01 -3.46
C ILE A 228 5.89 -2.08 -3.53
N ARG A 229 6.44 -3.15 -4.12
CA ARG A 229 7.89 -3.35 -4.28
C ARG A 229 8.52 -2.23 -5.11
N LEU A 230 7.88 -1.86 -6.22
CA LEU A 230 8.30 -0.73 -7.05
C LEU A 230 8.24 0.60 -6.29
N ALA A 231 7.15 0.84 -5.55
CA ALA A 231 6.98 2.05 -4.77
C ALA A 231 8.07 2.22 -3.70
N GLN A 232 8.45 1.14 -3.02
CA GLN A 232 9.59 1.13 -2.08
C GLN A 232 10.88 1.54 -2.79
N GLY A 233 11.12 1.03 -4.00
CA GLY A 233 12.24 1.42 -4.82
C GLY A 233 12.32 2.91 -5.10
N PHE A 234 11.21 3.49 -5.58
CA PHE A 234 11.14 4.91 -5.87
C PHE A 234 11.21 5.79 -4.62
N SER A 235 10.69 5.31 -3.48
CA SER A 235 10.70 6.09 -2.23
C SER A 235 12.11 6.44 -1.75
N ALA A 236 13.09 5.57 -2.01
CA ALA A 236 14.50 5.81 -1.68
C ALA A 236 15.17 6.86 -2.58
N ALA A 237 14.61 7.13 -3.76
CA ALA A 237 15.14 8.08 -4.74
C ALA A 237 14.48 9.46 -4.66
N VAL A 238 13.30 9.55 -4.07
CA VAL A 238 12.56 10.82 -3.91
C VAL A 238 13.20 11.68 -2.82
N SER A 239 13.49 12.94 -3.16
CA SER A 239 14.02 13.93 -2.20
C SER A 239 12.90 14.82 -1.66
N CYS A 240 12.69 14.82 -0.36
CA CYS A 240 11.72 15.70 0.30
C CYS A 240 12.42 17.00 0.72
N LYS A 241 12.21 18.09 -0.03
CA LYS A 241 12.67 19.44 0.38
C LYS A 241 11.61 20.07 1.29
N GLY A 242 11.93 20.24 2.56
CA GLY A 242 11.13 21.06 3.48
C GLY A 242 9.87 20.39 4.01
N GLY A 243 10.06 19.46 4.95
CA GLY A 243 9.01 18.97 5.82
C GLY A 243 9.66 18.64 7.16
N SER A 244 9.68 19.63 8.06
CA SER A 244 9.97 19.37 9.46
C SER A 244 9.11 18.19 9.91
N SER A 245 9.71 17.30 10.69
CA SER A 245 9.07 16.21 11.41
C SER A 245 7.93 16.74 12.28
N GLY A 246 6.78 16.99 11.65
CA GLY A 246 5.49 17.27 12.26
C GLY A 246 4.60 16.07 11.98
N GLY A 247 4.48 15.19 12.97
CA GLY A 247 3.52 14.10 12.92
C GLY A 247 2.11 14.66 12.71
N GLY A 248 1.54 14.41 11.54
CA GLY A 248 0.17 14.75 11.19
C GLY A 248 -0.32 13.76 10.15
N GLY A 249 -0.91 12.67 10.63
CA GLY A 249 -1.43 11.59 9.78
C GLY A 249 -2.56 12.08 8.90
N GLY A 250 -2.41 11.89 7.60
CA GLY A 250 -3.44 12.08 6.58
C GLY A 250 -3.35 10.97 5.54
N GLY A 251 -3.45 9.73 6.00
CA GLY A 251 -3.35 8.52 5.17
C GLY A 251 -4.70 8.14 4.54
N GLY A 252 -4.92 8.55 3.30
CA GLY A 252 -6.02 8.07 2.47
C GLY A 252 -5.48 7.35 1.24
N GLY A 253 -5.57 6.00 1.20
CA GLY A 253 -5.33 5.28 -0.05
C GLY A 253 -4.86 3.82 0.04
N GLY A 254 -5.43 2.99 0.92
CA GLY A 254 -4.96 1.60 1.02
C GLY A 254 -5.99 0.64 1.64
N GLY A 255 -7.17 0.51 1.03
CA GLY A 255 -8.05 -0.66 1.13
C GLY A 255 -8.69 -1.06 2.48
N CYS A 256 -8.11 -0.65 3.62
CA CYS A 256 -8.45 -1.05 4.97
C CYS A 256 -8.25 0.12 5.96
N PHE A 257 -8.94 1.24 5.73
CA PHE A 257 -8.79 2.50 6.49
C PHE A 257 -8.77 2.35 8.01
N ILE A 258 -9.68 1.57 8.59
CA ILE A 258 -9.75 1.35 10.05
C ILE A 258 -8.50 0.62 10.57
N ALA A 259 -8.05 -0.41 9.85
CA ALA A 259 -6.88 -1.17 10.24
C ALA A 259 -5.60 -0.33 10.05
N THR A 260 -5.50 0.43 8.97
CA THR A 260 -4.42 1.39 8.74
C THR A 260 -4.37 2.45 9.83
N ALA A 261 -5.50 3.05 10.21
CA ALA A 261 -5.57 4.03 11.29
C ALA A 261 -5.17 3.44 12.65
N ALA A 262 -5.58 2.20 12.92
CA ALA A 262 -5.27 1.51 14.17
C ALA A 262 -3.80 1.08 14.24
N TYR A 263 -3.26 0.40 13.23
CA TYR A 263 -1.89 -0.14 13.24
C TYR A 263 -0.84 0.88 12.81
N GLY A 264 -1.24 2.00 12.20
CA GLY A 264 -0.36 3.10 11.82
C GLY A 264 0.38 2.88 10.50
N SER A 265 0.11 1.80 9.78
CA SER A 265 0.66 1.51 8.45
C SER A 265 -0.30 0.61 7.67
N ALA A 266 -0.61 0.95 6.41
CA ALA A 266 -1.42 0.06 5.56
C ALA A 266 -0.65 -1.18 5.06
N PHE A 267 0.66 -1.20 5.29
CA PHE A 267 1.56 -2.30 4.91
C PHE A 267 2.00 -3.14 6.11
N GLY A 268 1.49 -2.84 7.31
CA GLY A 268 1.72 -3.68 8.48
C GLY A 268 1.20 -5.10 8.23
N PRO A 269 1.85 -6.15 8.77
CA PRO A 269 1.49 -7.54 8.50
C PRO A 269 0.02 -7.84 8.81
N GLN A 270 -0.54 -7.20 9.85
CA GLN A 270 -1.95 -7.32 10.21
C GLN A 270 -2.87 -6.71 9.14
N VAL A 271 -2.51 -5.57 8.57
CA VAL A 271 -3.32 -4.88 7.55
C VAL A 271 -3.25 -5.61 6.22
N SER A 272 -2.05 -6.04 5.81
CA SER A 272 -1.86 -6.87 4.61
C SER A 272 -2.64 -8.18 4.67
N LEU A 273 -2.67 -8.82 5.84
CA LEU A 273 -3.43 -10.04 6.05
C LEU A 273 -4.95 -9.83 5.95
N LEU A 274 -5.47 -8.74 6.51
CA LEU A 274 -6.89 -8.38 6.39
C LEU A 274 -7.27 -8.03 4.94
N ARG A 275 -6.36 -7.40 4.18
CA ARG A 275 -6.52 -7.14 2.74
C ARG A 275 -6.59 -8.45 1.96
N ALA A 276 -5.64 -9.37 2.18
CA ALA A 276 -5.65 -10.68 1.54
C ALA A 276 -6.93 -11.47 1.85
N PHE A 277 -7.40 -11.43 3.10
CA PHE A 277 -8.68 -12.04 3.47
C PHE A 277 -9.88 -11.43 2.72
N ARG A 278 -9.94 -10.08 2.64
CA ARG A 278 -10.96 -9.38 1.85
C ARG A 278 -10.97 -9.87 0.40
N ASP A 279 -9.81 -9.97 -0.22
CA ASP A 279 -9.69 -10.26 -1.64
C ASP A 279 -10.00 -11.73 -1.96
N HIS A 280 -9.44 -12.66 -1.17
CA HIS A 280 -9.60 -14.09 -1.41
C HIS A 280 -10.96 -14.64 -0.95
N TYR A 281 -11.63 -13.99 0.01
CA TYR A 281 -12.86 -14.54 0.61
C TYR A 281 -14.07 -13.62 0.52
N LEU A 282 -13.93 -12.31 0.73
CA LEU A 282 -15.08 -11.40 0.73
C LEU A 282 -15.47 -10.98 -0.68
N LEU A 283 -14.53 -10.66 -1.56
CA LEU A 283 -14.84 -10.17 -2.90
C LEU A 283 -15.33 -11.25 -3.87
N THR A 284 -15.16 -12.52 -3.53
CA THR A 284 -15.54 -13.67 -4.37
C THR A 284 -17.07 -13.87 -4.48
N ASN A 285 -17.85 -13.26 -3.59
CA ASN A 285 -19.30 -13.43 -3.53
C ASN A 285 -20.05 -12.09 -3.41
N ALA A 286 -21.32 -12.06 -3.88
CA ALA A 286 -22.11 -10.83 -3.94
C ALA A 286 -22.35 -10.18 -2.56
N PRO A 287 -22.66 -10.93 -1.48
CA PRO A 287 -22.79 -10.36 -0.15
C PRO A 287 -21.50 -9.71 0.37
N GLY A 288 -20.35 -10.37 0.16
CA GLY A 288 -19.07 -9.83 0.60
C GLY A 288 -18.65 -8.59 -0.19
N ARG A 289 -18.91 -8.52 -1.51
CA ARG A 289 -18.72 -7.28 -2.28
C ARG A 289 -19.58 -6.13 -1.77
N TRP A 290 -20.85 -6.39 -1.46
CA TRP A 290 -21.74 -5.38 -0.87
C TRP A 290 -21.21 -4.88 0.48
N PHE A 291 -20.79 -5.79 1.36
CA PHE A 291 -20.20 -5.44 2.65
C PHE A 291 -18.95 -4.57 2.50
N VAL A 292 -18.04 -4.97 1.63
CA VAL A 292 -16.80 -4.23 1.35
C VAL A 292 -17.12 -2.83 0.76
N GLN A 293 -18.11 -2.71 -0.10
CA GLN A 293 -18.55 -1.40 -0.61
C GLN A 293 -19.09 -0.49 0.50
N GLN A 294 -19.90 -1.00 1.42
CA GLN A 294 -20.36 -0.20 2.57
C GLN A 294 -19.19 0.20 3.47
N TYR A 295 -18.25 -0.70 3.69
CA TYR A 295 -17.01 -0.39 4.40
C TYR A 295 -16.28 0.78 3.75
N TYR A 296 -16.01 0.74 2.44
CA TYR A 296 -15.35 1.84 1.72
C TYR A 296 -16.10 3.16 1.79
N ARG A 297 -17.45 3.12 1.79
CA ARG A 297 -18.28 4.32 1.84
C ARG A 297 -18.22 5.05 3.18
N TYR A 298 -18.17 4.32 4.29
CA TYR A 298 -18.32 4.92 5.63
C TYR A 298 -17.04 4.94 6.45
N SER A 299 -16.14 3.97 6.27
CA SER A 299 -14.93 3.83 7.10
C SER A 299 -13.92 4.97 7.03
N PRO A 300 -13.75 5.75 5.94
CA PRO A 300 -12.75 6.84 5.91
C PRO A 300 -12.96 7.86 7.05
N LYS A 301 -14.20 8.31 7.26
CA LYS A 301 -14.54 9.28 8.31
C LYS A 301 -14.24 8.76 9.72
N TYR A 302 -14.46 7.47 9.96
CA TYR A 302 -14.16 6.84 11.24
C TYR A 302 -12.66 6.59 11.41
N ALA A 303 -11.94 6.30 10.33
CA ALA A 303 -10.51 6.08 10.36
C ALA A 303 -9.73 7.34 10.76
N GLU A 304 -10.16 8.51 10.30
CA GLU A 304 -9.61 9.81 10.73
C GLU A 304 -9.73 9.97 12.25
N PHE A 305 -10.91 9.74 12.82
CA PHE A 305 -11.14 9.82 14.27
C PHE A 305 -10.29 8.82 15.08
N ILE A 306 -10.07 7.61 14.54
CA ILE A 306 -9.20 6.59 15.15
C ILE A 306 -7.73 7.00 15.07
N ALA A 307 -7.31 7.62 13.98
CA ALA A 307 -5.91 7.97 13.73
C ALA A 307 -5.37 9.00 14.74
N GLU A 308 -6.23 9.83 15.32
CA GLU A 308 -5.84 10.90 16.24
C GLU A 308 -5.74 10.44 17.71
N ASN A 309 -6.39 9.33 18.09
CA ASN A 309 -6.52 8.92 19.48
C ASN A 309 -5.79 7.60 19.81
N ARG A 310 -4.77 7.65 20.67
CA ARG A 310 -3.96 6.49 21.08
C ARG A 310 -4.76 5.39 21.78
N VAL A 311 -5.73 5.76 22.63
CA VAL A 311 -6.59 4.81 23.34
C VAL A 311 -7.52 4.11 22.36
N LEU A 312 -8.11 4.88 21.44
CA LEU A 312 -8.99 4.34 20.42
C LEU A 312 -8.25 3.38 19.48
N LYS A 313 -6.99 3.69 19.11
CA LYS A 313 -6.13 2.73 18.39
C LYS A 313 -5.94 1.43 19.15
N ALA A 314 -5.67 1.49 20.46
CA ALA A 314 -5.51 0.28 21.27
C ALA A 314 -6.79 -0.56 21.31
N ILE A 315 -7.95 0.08 21.49
CA ILE A 315 -9.26 -0.58 21.47
C ILE A 315 -9.51 -1.23 20.10
N VAL A 316 -9.31 -0.50 19.00
CA VAL A 316 -9.54 -1.03 17.66
C VAL A 316 -8.57 -2.18 17.35
N ARG A 317 -7.31 -2.11 17.78
CA ARG A 317 -6.36 -3.24 17.66
C ARG A 317 -6.84 -4.48 18.41
N ALA A 318 -7.33 -4.31 19.64
CA ALA A 318 -7.87 -5.41 20.42
C ALA A 318 -9.12 -6.03 19.76
N LEU A 319 -10.01 -5.20 19.21
CA LEU A 319 -11.21 -5.65 18.51
C LEU A 319 -10.90 -6.32 17.16
N LEU A 320 -9.87 -5.86 16.45
CA LEU A 320 -9.45 -6.46 15.18
C LEU A 320 -8.64 -7.74 15.37
N TYR A 321 -7.98 -7.92 16.52
CA TYR A 321 -7.07 -9.05 16.74
C TYR A 321 -7.70 -10.43 16.46
N PRO A 322 -8.94 -10.75 16.91
CA PRO A 322 -9.58 -12.02 16.58
C PRO A 322 -9.78 -12.21 15.07
N LEU A 323 -10.14 -11.14 14.35
CA LEU A 323 -10.30 -11.17 12.90
C LEU A 323 -8.96 -11.34 12.18
N VAL A 324 -7.89 -10.72 12.69
CA VAL A 324 -6.51 -10.89 12.19
C VAL A 324 -6.07 -12.35 12.36
N VAL A 325 -6.26 -12.95 13.53
CA VAL A 325 -5.93 -14.37 13.76
C VAL A 325 -6.75 -15.29 12.86
N PHE A 326 -8.05 -15.02 12.70
CA PHE A 326 -8.91 -15.77 11.79
C PHE A 326 -8.45 -15.66 10.33
N ALA A 327 -8.12 -14.45 9.87
CA ALA A 327 -7.57 -14.21 8.55
C ALA A 327 -6.25 -14.96 8.34
N TYR A 328 -5.38 -15.00 9.36
CA TYR A 328 -4.11 -15.75 9.33
C TYR A 328 -4.33 -17.23 9.06
N ILE A 329 -5.26 -17.84 9.80
CA ILE A 329 -5.59 -19.26 9.65
C ILE A 329 -6.11 -19.56 8.24
N LEU A 330 -6.90 -18.66 7.66
CA LEU A 330 -7.48 -18.88 6.34
C LEU A 330 -6.50 -18.63 5.19
N VAL A 331 -5.73 -17.55 5.27
CA VAL A 331 -4.87 -17.08 4.18
C VAL A 331 -3.52 -17.79 4.16
N GLU A 332 -2.89 -17.97 5.33
CA GLU A 332 -1.49 -18.38 5.41
C GLU A 332 -1.31 -19.87 5.73
N MET A 333 -2.25 -20.50 6.44
CA MET A 333 -2.12 -21.91 6.84
C MET A 333 -2.56 -22.85 5.72
N ASP A 334 -1.82 -23.94 5.54
CA ASP A 334 -2.20 -25.00 4.62
C ASP A 334 -3.43 -25.78 5.11
N ARG A 335 -4.03 -26.60 4.24
CA ARG A 335 -5.26 -27.36 4.55
C ARG A 335 -5.09 -28.34 5.71
N LEU A 336 -3.89 -28.89 5.90
CA LEU A 336 -3.61 -29.85 6.96
C LEU A 336 -3.49 -29.13 8.30
N GLN A 337 -2.78 -28.01 8.34
CA GLN A 337 -2.66 -27.13 9.49
C GLN A 337 -4.03 -26.55 9.90
N GLN A 338 -4.87 -26.14 8.94
CA GLN A 338 -6.25 -25.74 9.20
C GLN A 338 -7.06 -26.86 9.87
N LEU A 339 -6.92 -28.11 9.39
CA LEU A 339 -7.58 -29.27 9.96
C LEU A 339 -7.09 -29.55 11.40
N ILE A 340 -5.77 -29.46 11.63
CA ILE A 340 -5.19 -29.63 12.96
C ILE A 340 -5.77 -28.61 13.95
N VAL A 341 -5.76 -27.32 13.59
CA VAL A 341 -6.33 -26.26 14.45
C VAL A 341 -7.81 -26.52 14.75
N LEU A 342 -8.59 -26.94 13.76
CA LEU A 342 -10.01 -27.26 13.93
C LEU A 342 -10.21 -28.46 14.87
N LEU A 343 -9.43 -29.54 14.70
CA LEU A 343 -9.49 -30.72 15.57
C LEU A 343 -9.04 -30.39 17.00
N SER A 344 -8.01 -29.57 17.17
CA SER A 344 -7.56 -29.09 18.47
C SER A 344 -8.62 -28.25 19.18
N ALA A 345 -9.33 -27.37 18.46
CA ALA A 345 -10.42 -26.58 19.02
C ALA A 345 -11.62 -27.45 19.46
N VAL A 346 -12.00 -28.44 18.64
CA VAL A 346 -13.08 -29.37 18.97
C VAL A 346 -12.70 -30.26 20.15
N GLY A 347 -11.48 -30.81 20.16
CA GLY A 347 -10.96 -31.64 21.25
C GLY A 347 -10.88 -30.88 22.57
N GLY A 348 -10.34 -29.66 22.57
CA GLY A 348 -10.30 -28.78 23.74
C GLY A 348 -11.69 -28.41 24.25
N GLY A 349 -12.63 -28.11 23.35
CA GLY A 349 -14.03 -27.84 23.68
C GLY A 349 -14.73 -29.03 24.34
N LEU A 350 -14.52 -30.24 23.83
CA LEU A 350 -15.06 -31.48 24.43
C LEU A 350 -14.47 -31.76 25.81
N ILE A 351 -13.17 -31.52 26.01
CA ILE A 351 -12.51 -31.66 27.32
C ILE A 351 -13.08 -30.65 28.31
N CYS A 352 -13.27 -29.39 27.90
CA CYS A 352 -13.81 -28.37 28.78
C CYS A 352 -15.29 -28.61 29.10
N PHE A 353 -16.10 -28.98 28.10
CA PHE A 353 -17.50 -29.36 28.30
C PHE A 353 -17.62 -30.53 29.29
N ARG A 354 -16.78 -31.55 29.14
CA ARG A 354 -16.72 -32.69 30.06
C ARG A 354 -16.31 -32.28 31.49
N ARG A 355 -15.39 -31.32 31.63
CA ARG A 355 -15.00 -30.76 32.95
C ARG A 355 -16.11 -29.92 33.58
N LEU A 356 -16.84 -29.14 32.80
CA LEU A 356 -17.98 -28.34 33.28
C LEU A 356 -19.15 -29.25 33.68
N TYR A 357 -19.45 -30.29 32.89
CA TYR A 357 -20.50 -31.26 33.20
C TYR A 357 -20.15 -32.12 34.43
N ALA A 358 -18.88 -32.51 34.60
CA ALA A 358 -18.42 -33.24 35.77
C ALA A 358 -18.41 -32.41 37.07
N ARG A 359 -18.49 -31.07 36.98
CA ARG A 359 -18.57 -30.15 38.13
C ARG A 359 -20.01 -29.91 38.62
N HIS A 360 -21.03 -30.44 37.95
CA HIS A 360 -22.38 -30.50 38.47
C HIS A 360 -22.63 -31.87 39.11
N PRO A 361 -22.33 -32.08 40.41
CA PRO A 361 -22.87 -33.23 41.11
C PRO A 361 -24.39 -33.13 41.03
N ALA A 362 -25.04 -34.18 40.51
CA ALA A 362 -26.47 -34.34 40.59
C ALA A 362 -26.90 -34.08 42.04
N SER A 363 -27.61 -32.98 42.27
CA SER A 363 -28.28 -32.73 43.53
C SER A 363 -29.20 -33.92 43.76
N ARG A 364 -28.82 -34.72 44.77
CA ARG A 364 -29.58 -35.84 45.30
C ARG A 364 -31.03 -35.42 45.47
N TYR A 365 -31.95 -36.16 44.85
CA TYR A 365 -33.32 -36.28 45.35
C TYR A 365 -33.30 -37.00 46.69
#